data_AF-A0AAN0J5H1-F1
#
_entry.id   AF-A0AAN0J5H1-F1
#
_cell.length_a   1.000
_cell.length_b   1.000
_cell.length_c   1.000
_cell.angle_alpha   90.00
_cell.angle_beta   90.00
_cell.angle_gamma   90.00
#
_symmetry.space_group_name_H-M   'P 1'
#
loop_
_entity.id
_entity.type
_entity.pdbx_description
1 polymer ?
#
loop_
_entity_poly.entity_id
_entity_poly.type
_entity_poly.pdbx_seq_one_letter_code
_entity_poly.pdbx_strand_id
1 'polypeptide(L)'
;MTKSDINNLATSCGAGIDPSEVEAFLTTFTSFASLLYIPSYTDIVLLDIERFTDCLDKVFDCGRSLDTASSYGFITEAAIDELAKDEKLDPEMFKILLKSFRFAVPISTLKVKTLDFSIAADRSYYIPSMRPSKATNGPQFLSLYLQYTSCIPGDIQVLLVRHFLKYSNCSLIPFLHINASIIRIHHNKEKHVDVTIIDHKDIVELRLEHDCSTEAYEAASPLVVKACTAAMEDAKKSVNDLEYYFLLRCTDSGESNHHFIYHKIDKSKSLTCQRCCSEVKANDTNPVLFRKDWESTVSNMVNERDKKEEIKKGSFEASELANLAVKLSEELVDEESQIKLLHVLQIKEEVWDSIKENNDGWSAFLMLLMHWIKNNKRSKTELEAQLKELHIFL
;
A
#
# COMPACT_ATOMS: atom_id res chain seq x y z
N MET A 1 -7.22 17.28 19.26
CA MET A 1 -6.21 16.98 20.32
C MET A 1 -5.49 15.71 19.92
N THR A 2 -4.31 15.42 20.46
CA THR A 2 -3.63 14.13 20.27
C THR A 2 -3.90 13.17 21.44
N LYS A 3 -3.63 11.87 21.26
CA LYS A 3 -3.63 10.87 22.35
C LYS A 3 -2.74 11.34 23.52
N SER A 4 -1.59 11.91 23.20
CA SER A 4 -0.63 12.44 24.19
C SER A 4 -1.25 13.57 25.02
N ASP A 5 -1.95 14.51 24.38
CA ASP A 5 -2.64 15.60 25.08
C ASP A 5 -3.67 15.06 26.06
N ILE A 6 -4.46 14.06 25.66
CA ILE A 6 -5.47 13.42 26.51
C ILE A 6 -4.82 12.66 27.66
N ASN A 7 -3.71 11.97 27.42
CA ASN A 7 -2.96 11.28 28.47
C ASN A 7 -2.42 12.28 29.52
N ASN A 8 -1.91 13.42 29.07
CA ASN A 8 -1.45 14.49 29.96
C ASN A 8 -2.62 15.11 30.76
N LEU A 9 -3.79 15.28 30.15
CA LEU A 9 -5.00 15.75 30.84
C LEU A 9 -5.50 14.74 31.88
N ALA A 10 -5.54 13.45 31.54
CA ALA A 10 -5.96 12.38 32.44
C ALA A 10 -5.11 12.33 33.72
N THR A 11 -3.80 12.51 33.56
CA THR A 11 -2.83 12.50 34.67
C THR A 11 -2.77 13.81 35.46
N SER A 12 -2.90 14.97 34.80
CA SER A 12 -2.76 16.28 35.45
C SER A 12 -4.05 16.80 36.11
N CYS A 13 -5.23 16.42 35.63
CA CYS A 13 -6.51 16.92 36.16
C CYS A 13 -7.11 16.07 37.28
N GLY A 14 -6.40 15.05 37.78
CA GLY A 14 -6.91 14.18 38.84
C GLY A 14 -8.10 13.33 38.41
N ALA A 15 -8.28 13.09 37.11
CA ALA A 15 -9.36 12.28 36.57
C ALA A 15 -9.27 10.80 36.96
N GLY A 16 -8.12 10.37 37.52
CA GLY A 16 -7.92 9.03 38.06
C GLY A 16 -7.83 7.93 37.02
N ILE A 17 -7.71 8.28 35.73
CA ILE A 17 -7.50 7.33 34.64
C ILE A 17 -6.01 7.01 34.56
N ASP A 18 -5.66 5.73 34.66
CA ASP A 18 -4.29 5.28 34.46
C ASP A 18 -3.87 5.54 32.99
N PRO A 19 -2.67 6.07 32.72
CA PRO A 19 -2.15 6.23 31.35
C PRO A 19 -2.30 4.99 30.45
N SER A 20 -2.22 3.79 31.04
CA SER A 20 -2.40 2.51 30.34
C SER A 20 -3.85 2.25 29.92
N GLU A 21 -4.83 2.90 30.53
CA GLU A 21 -6.26 2.77 30.23
C GLU A 21 -6.76 3.76 29.17
N VAL A 22 -5.97 4.80 28.86
CA VAL A 22 -6.36 5.87 27.92
C VAL A 22 -6.73 5.31 26.54
N GLU A 23 -6.01 4.31 26.06
CA GLU A 23 -6.31 3.69 24.76
C GLU A 23 -7.62 2.90 24.75
N ALA A 24 -7.90 2.16 25.83
CA ALA A 24 -9.16 1.46 26.01
C ALA A 24 -10.33 2.45 26.13
N PHE A 25 -10.14 3.54 26.86
CA PHE A 25 -11.09 4.65 26.96
C PHE A 25 -11.39 5.23 25.57
N LEU A 26 -10.38 5.66 24.82
CA LEU A 26 -10.58 6.27 23.50
C LEU A 26 -11.26 5.32 22.52
N THR A 27 -10.87 4.05 22.52
CA THR A 27 -11.47 3.02 21.65
C THR A 27 -12.94 2.79 22.02
N THR A 28 -13.26 2.72 23.32
CA THR A 28 -14.63 2.54 23.83
C THR A 28 -15.52 3.74 23.45
N PHE A 29 -15.08 4.96 23.69
CA PHE A 29 -15.87 6.15 23.35
C PHE A 29 -15.96 6.40 21.83
N THR A 30 -15.00 5.91 21.05
CA THR A 30 -15.12 5.84 19.58
C THR A 30 -16.24 4.92 19.15
N SER A 31 -16.41 3.76 19.81
CA SER A 31 -17.51 2.83 19.50
C SER A 31 -18.90 3.40 19.82
N PHE A 32 -18.98 4.36 20.74
CA PHE A 32 -20.19 5.14 21.04
C PHE A 32 -20.34 6.39 20.16
N ALA A 33 -19.43 6.61 19.21
CA ALA A 33 -19.37 7.83 18.37
C ALA A 33 -19.36 9.14 19.19
N SER A 34 -18.86 9.09 20.43
CA SER A 34 -18.77 10.27 21.31
C SER A 34 -17.51 11.09 21.03
N LEU A 35 -16.49 10.43 20.49
CA LEU A 35 -15.27 11.00 19.92
C LEU A 35 -14.84 10.08 18.76
N LEU A 36 -13.88 10.51 17.96
CA LEU A 36 -13.28 9.67 16.92
C LEU A 36 -11.77 9.58 17.15
N TYR A 37 -11.30 8.37 17.46
CA TYR A 37 -9.89 8.01 17.55
C TYR A 37 -9.65 6.73 16.76
N ILE A 38 -8.84 6.82 15.71
CA ILE A 38 -8.49 5.65 14.90
C ILE A 38 -6.96 5.52 14.85
N PRO A 39 -6.35 4.82 15.83
CA PRO A 39 -4.89 4.79 16.02
C PRO A 39 -4.13 4.29 14.79
N SER A 40 -4.76 3.42 14.00
CA SER A 40 -4.20 2.88 12.76
C SER A 40 -3.98 3.94 11.67
N TYR A 41 -4.52 5.15 11.83
CA TYR A 41 -4.45 6.24 10.84
C TYR A 41 -3.86 7.54 11.38
N THR A 42 -4.13 7.85 12.65
CA THR A 42 -3.67 9.08 13.29
C THR A 42 -3.71 8.94 14.82
N ASP A 43 -2.83 9.68 15.49
CA ASP A 43 -2.86 9.89 16.93
C ASP A 43 -3.83 11.01 17.35
N ILE A 44 -4.47 11.68 16.39
CA ILE A 44 -5.46 12.73 16.63
C ILE A 44 -6.75 12.10 17.17
N VAL A 45 -7.24 12.70 18.23
CA VAL A 45 -8.55 12.47 18.83
C VAL A 45 -9.45 13.65 18.49
N LEU A 46 -10.49 13.34 17.72
CA LEU A 46 -11.56 14.26 17.34
C LEU A 46 -12.67 14.20 18.38
N LEU A 47 -12.83 15.26 19.16
CA LEU A 47 -13.89 15.37 20.17
C LEU A 47 -15.19 15.91 19.58
N ASP A 48 -15.09 16.74 18.55
CA ASP A 48 -16.23 17.36 17.87
C ASP A 48 -16.32 16.77 16.45
N ILE A 49 -16.97 15.61 16.37
CA ILE A 49 -17.12 14.87 15.11
C ILE A 49 -18.02 15.66 14.14
N GLU A 50 -19.06 16.32 14.67
CA GLU A 50 -20.04 17.09 13.90
C GLU A 50 -19.35 18.21 13.10
N ARG A 51 -18.51 19.02 13.75
CA ARG A 51 -17.74 20.06 13.02
C ARG A 51 -16.81 19.48 11.97
N PHE A 52 -16.17 18.36 12.26
CA PHE A 52 -15.32 17.70 11.27
C PHE A 52 -16.12 17.25 10.05
N THR A 53 -17.32 16.68 10.25
CA THR A 53 -18.19 16.27 9.15
C THR A 53 -18.77 17.47 8.39
N ASP A 54 -19.17 18.54 9.07
CA ASP A 54 -19.66 19.77 8.43
C ASP A 54 -18.59 20.40 7.53
N CYS A 55 -17.34 20.45 8.01
CA CYS A 55 -16.22 20.92 7.22
C CYS A 55 -15.92 20.01 6.03
N LEU A 56 -16.08 18.69 6.19
CA LEU A 56 -15.89 17.72 5.12
C LEU A 56 -16.96 17.87 4.03
N ASP A 57 -18.22 18.08 4.42
CA ASP A 57 -19.33 18.33 3.49
C ASP A 57 -19.08 19.60 2.66
N LYS A 58 -18.59 20.68 3.30
CA LYS A 58 -18.19 21.89 2.58
C LYS A 58 -17.08 21.63 1.56
N VAL A 59 -16.07 20.83 1.91
CA VAL A 59 -15.02 20.43 0.97
C VAL A 59 -15.62 19.69 -0.22
N PHE A 60 -16.53 18.73 0.02
CA PHE A 60 -17.17 17.98 -1.07
C PHE A 60 -18.07 18.85 -1.95
N ASP A 61 -18.76 19.84 -1.37
CA ASP A 61 -19.56 20.80 -2.12
C ASP A 61 -18.72 21.78 -2.97
N CYS A 62 -17.41 21.94 -2.70
CA CYS A 62 -16.54 22.79 -3.52
C CYS A 62 -16.48 22.34 -4.99
N GLY A 63 -16.68 21.07 -5.32
CA GLY A 63 -16.70 20.66 -6.74
C GLY A 63 -17.95 21.11 -7.50
N ARG A 64 -18.94 21.72 -6.81
CA ARG A 64 -20.05 22.46 -7.42
C ARG A 64 -19.72 23.95 -7.61
N SER A 65 -18.50 24.39 -7.29
CA SER A 65 -18.06 25.77 -7.51
C SER A 65 -18.00 26.13 -9.01
N LEU A 66 -17.88 27.43 -9.29
CA LEU A 66 -17.69 27.95 -10.65
C LEU A 66 -16.25 27.81 -11.16
N ASP A 67 -15.30 27.34 -10.33
CA ASP A 67 -13.91 27.16 -10.75
C ASP A 67 -13.72 25.78 -11.41
N THR A 68 -13.05 25.77 -12.57
CA THR A 68 -12.89 24.56 -13.37
C THR A 68 -12.09 23.49 -12.62
N ALA A 69 -11.07 23.86 -11.84
CA ALA A 69 -10.18 22.89 -11.19
C ALA A 69 -10.89 22.06 -10.11
N SER A 70 -11.76 22.69 -9.31
CA SER A 70 -12.58 22.05 -8.29
C SER A 70 -13.56 21.04 -8.89
N SER A 71 -14.10 21.32 -10.09
CA SER A 71 -14.98 20.37 -10.79
C SER A 71 -14.27 19.06 -11.18
N TYR A 72 -12.93 19.07 -11.28
CA TYR A 72 -12.08 17.90 -11.50
C TYR A 72 -11.52 17.32 -10.19
N GLY A 73 -11.93 17.84 -9.03
CA GLY A 73 -11.51 17.36 -7.71
C GLY A 73 -10.19 17.95 -7.23
N PHE A 74 -9.77 19.12 -7.72
CA PHE A 74 -8.59 19.81 -7.23
C PHE A 74 -8.96 20.97 -6.32
N ILE A 75 -8.38 21.04 -5.13
CA ILE A 75 -8.58 22.14 -4.18
C ILE A 75 -7.22 22.64 -3.68
N THR A 76 -7.06 23.96 -3.53
CA THR A 76 -5.83 24.54 -3.02
C THR A 76 -5.73 24.34 -1.50
N GLU A 77 -4.51 24.31 -0.97
CA GLU A 77 -4.32 24.26 0.48
C GLU A 77 -4.95 25.48 1.19
N ALA A 78 -4.85 26.67 0.59
CA ALA A 78 -5.43 27.88 1.14
C ALA A 78 -6.96 27.80 1.26
N ALA A 79 -7.64 27.23 0.26
CA ALA A 79 -9.09 27.02 0.31
C ALA A 79 -9.48 26.04 1.43
N ILE A 80 -8.71 24.95 1.61
CA ILE A 80 -8.92 24.04 2.76
C ILE A 80 -8.73 24.78 4.09
N ASP A 81 -7.69 25.62 4.20
CA ASP A 81 -7.42 26.38 5.41
C ASP A 81 -8.54 27.38 5.74
N GLU A 82 -9.13 28.02 4.73
CA GLU A 82 -10.28 28.91 4.89
C GLU A 82 -11.51 28.14 5.36
N LEU A 83 -11.86 27.01 4.73
CA LEU A 83 -12.99 26.17 5.12
C LEU A 83 -12.86 25.68 6.56
N ALA A 84 -11.66 25.23 6.96
CA ALA A 84 -11.41 24.78 8.32
C ALA A 84 -11.58 25.93 9.34
N LYS A 85 -11.09 27.13 9.02
CA LYS A 85 -11.25 28.31 9.89
C LYS A 85 -12.72 28.73 10.03
N ASP A 86 -13.49 28.66 8.95
CA ASP A 86 -14.92 28.96 8.96
C ASP A 86 -15.69 28.02 9.91
N GLU A 87 -15.27 26.75 9.97
CA GLU A 87 -15.80 25.75 10.91
C GLU A 87 -15.11 25.72 12.28
N LYS A 88 -14.23 26.70 12.55
CA LYS A 88 -13.46 26.80 13.81
C LYS A 88 -12.66 25.53 14.11
N LEU A 89 -12.18 24.86 13.07
CA LEU A 89 -11.24 23.75 13.14
C LEU A 89 -9.82 24.25 12.94
N ASP A 90 -8.86 23.57 13.54
CA ASP A 90 -7.45 23.80 13.25
C ASP A 90 -7.14 23.32 11.81
N PRO A 91 -6.64 24.20 10.92
CA PRO A 91 -6.40 23.84 9.52
C PRO A 91 -5.40 22.71 9.33
N GLU A 92 -4.33 22.69 10.13
CA GLU A 92 -3.29 21.68 9.99
C GLU A 92 -3.80 20.31 10.44
N MET A 93 -4.52 20.26 11.56
CA MET A 93 -5.23 19.08 12.03
C MET A 93 -6.20 18.56 10.97
N PHE A 94 -7.01 19.44 10.35
CA PHE A 94 -7.96 19.03 9.32
C PHE A 94 -7.26 18.43 8.10
N LYS A 95 -6.18 19.05 7.61
CA LYS A 95 -5.36 18.51 6.51
C LYS A 95 -4.73 17.17 6.86
N ILE A 96 -4.23 16.98 8.09
CA ILE A 96 -3.71 15.68 8.55
C ILE A 96 -4.81 14.63 8.49
N LEU A 97 -6.02 14.94 8.98
CA LEU A 97 -7.16 14.02 8.96
C LEU A 97 -7.60 13.66 7.54
N LEU A 98 -7.69 14.63 6.62
CA LEU A 98 -8.01 14.37 5.20
C LEU A 98 -7.01 13.39 4.56
N LYS A 99 -5.71 13.51 4.88
CA LYS A 99 -4.67 12.61 4.40
C LYS A 99 -4.75 11.24 5.08
N SER A 100 -4.87 11.21 6.41
CA SER A 100 -4.90 9.99 7.23
C SER A 100 -6.09 9.10 6.88
N PHE A 101 -7.27 9.70 6.74
CA PHE A 101 -8.48 9.00 6.30
C PHE A 101 -8.57 8.80 4.79
N ARG A 102 -7.52 9.14 4.02
CA ARG A 102 -7.46 8.90 2.57
C ARG A 102 -8.63 9.54 1.82
N PHE A 103 -9.01 10.76 2.20
CA PHE A 103 -9.90 11.61 1.43
C PHE A 103 -9.14 12.46 0.41
N ALA A 104 -7.85 12.73 0.65
CA ALA A 104 -7.08 13.63 -0.18
C ALA A 104 -5.66 13.12 -0.47
N VAL A 105 -5.19 13.32 -1.72
CA VAL A 105 -3.77 13.15 -2.10
C VAL A 105 -3.14 14.52 -2.35
N PRO A 106 -2.04 14.90 -1.68
CA PRO A 106 -1.26 16.06 -2.09
C PRO A 106 -0.72 15.87 -3.51
N ILE A 107 -0.94 16.84 -4.38
CA ILE A 107 -0.52 16.75 -5.77
C ILE A 107 0.35 17.94 -6.18
N SER A 108 1.41 17.64 -6.91
CA SER A 108 2.23 18.64 -7.59
C SER A 108 1.66 18.89 -8.97
N THR A 109 1.67 20.14 -9.43
CA THR A 109 1.28 20.50 -10.81
C THR A 109 2.07 19.74 -11.88
N LEU A 110 3.33 19.39 -11.61
CA LEU A 110 4.17 18.57 -12.51
C LEU A 110 3.61 17.16 -12.72
N LYS A 111 2.80 16.68 -11.77
CA LYS A 111 2.17 15.36 -11.77
C LYS A 111 0.77 15.37 -12.36
N VAL A 112 0.27 16.52 -12.81
CA VAL A 112 -1.03 16.62 -13.48
C VAL A 112 -0.82 17.03 -14.94
N LYS A 113 -1.51 16.37 -15.87
CA LYS A 113 -1.55 16.79 -17.27
C LYS A 113 -2.91 17.41 -17.54
N THR A 114 -2.97 18.74 -17.50
CA THR A 114 -4.14 19.51 -17.87
C THR A 114 -3.92 20.13 -19.26
N LEU A 115 -4.98 20.23 -20.05
CA LEU A 115 -4.99 21.02 -21.30
C LEU A 115 -5.83 22.30 -21.13
N ASP A 116 -6.85 22.26 -20.28
CA ASP A 116 -7.94 23.24 -20.30
C ASP A 116 -8.03 24.12 -19.04
N PHE A 117 -7.19 23.88 -18.03
CA PHE A 117 -7.14 24.70 -16.82
C PHE A 117 -5.78 24.60 -16.13
N SER A 118 -5.47 25.58 -15.28
CA SER A 118 -4.29 25.57 -14.42
C SER A 118 -4.66 25.12 -13.01
N ILE A 119 -3.73 24.42 -12.37
CA ILE A 119 -3.77 24.12 -10.93
C ILE A 119 -2.72 25.01 -10.27
N ALA A 120 -2.99 25.49 -9.05
CA ALA A 120 -2.06 26.33 -8.31
C ALA A 120 -0.71 25.60 -8.13
N ALA A 121 0.39 26.31 -8.40
CA ALA A 121 1.73 25.74 -8.50
C ALA A 121 2.27 25.14 -7.20
N ASP A 122 1.80 25.64 -6.06
CA ASP A 122 2.56 25.49 -4.83
C ASP A 122 2.08 24.28 -4.03
N ARG A 123 0.76 24.20 -3.74
CA ARG A 123 0.16 23.10 -2.97
C ARG A 123 -1.33 22.94 -3.27
N SER A 124 -1.68 21.85 -3.95
CA SER A 124 -3.06 21.45 -4.20
C SER A 124 -3.29 20.01 -3.75
N TYR A 125 -4.53 19.70 -3.43
CA TYR A 125 -4.99 18.36 -3.08
C TYR A 125 -5.91 17.85 -4.17
N TYR A 126 -5.80 16.55 -4.44
CA TYR A 126 -6.75 15.82 -5.26
C TYR A 126 -7.74 15.06 -4.35
N ILE A 127 -9.02 15.36 -4.51
CA ILE A 127 -10.15 14.81 -3.77
C ILE A 127 -11.23 14.39 -4.79
N PRO A 128 -11.22 13.13 -5.24
CA PRO A 128 -12.13 12.64 -6.29
C PRO A 128 -13.62 12.78 -5.91
N SER A 129 -13.97 12.67 -4.63
CA SER A 129 -15.34 12.79 -4.11
C SER A 129 -15.96 14.18 -4.25
N MET A 130 -15.15 15.22 -4.51
CA MET A 130 -15.68 16.57 -4.77
C MET A 130 -16.44 16.67 -6.09
N ARG A 131 -16.13 15.80 -7.06
CA ARG A 131 -16.55 16.00 -8.44
C ARG A 131 -18.07 15.91 -8.62
N PRO A 132 -18.69 16.79 -9.42
CA PRO A 132 -20.15 16.97 -9.45
C PRO A 132 -20.89 15.93 -10.31
N SER A 133 -20.19 15.11 -11.10
CA SER A 133 -20.82 14.28 -12.13
C SER A 133 -21.20 12.88 -11.63
N LYS A 134 -22.16 12.26 -12.32
CA LYS A 134 -22.63 10.90 -12.02
C LYS A 134 -21.60 9.85 -12.42
N ALA A 135 -21.67 8.71 -11.75
CA ALA A 135 -20.82 7.55 -12.03
C ALA A 135 -20.83 7.19 -13.53
N THR A 136 -19.67 6.81 -14.05
CA THR A 136 -19.54 6.27 -15.41
C THR A 136 -20.08 4.83 -15.48
N ASN A 137 -20.56 4.42 -16.65
CA ASN A 137 -21.25 3.14 -16.85
C ASN A 137 -20.32 2.01 -17.31
N GLY A 138 -20.66 0.80 -16.84
CA GLY A 138 -20.44 -0.48 -17.51
C GLY A 138 -19.06 -1.11 -17.33
N PRO A 139 -18.95 -2.27 -16.64
CA PRO A 139 -17.68 -2.99 -16.55
C PRO A 139 -17.23 -3.49 -17.92
N GLN A 140 -15.94 -3.37 -18.23
CA GLN A 140 -15.38 -3.86 -19.51
C GLN A 140 -14.74 -5.25 -19.39
N PHE A 141 -14.86 -6.03 -20.46
CA PHE A 141 -14.35 -7.41 -20.50
C PHE A 141 -12.82 -7.50 -20.45
N LEU A 142 -12.08 -6.51 -20.96
CA LEU A 142 -10.62 -6.51 -21.05
C LEU A 142 -9.92 -5.89 -19.83
N SER A 143 -10.69 -5.34 -18.90
CA SER A 143 -10.16 -4.72 -17.69
C SER A 143 -9.64 -5.76 -16.71
N LEU A 144 -8.63 -5.37 -15.95
CA LEU A 144 -8.24 -6.06 -14.72
C LEU A 144 -9.13 -5.57 -13.59
N TYR A 145 -9.55 -6.45 -12.69
CA TYR A 145 -10.36 -6.07 -11.54
C TYR A 145 -9.58 -6.34 -10.25
N LEU A 146 -9.70 -5.44 -9.29
CA LEU A 146 -9.16 -5.55 -7.94
C LEU A 146 -10.33 -5.63 -6.96
N GLN A 147 -10.56 -6.80 -6.37
CA GLN A 147 -11.56 -7.00 -5.33
C GLN A 147 -10.88 -7.04 -3.96
N TYR A 148 -11.56 -6.56 -2.92
CA TYR A 148 -11.10 -6.63 -1.53
C TYR A 148 -12.25 -6.97 -0.58
N THR A 149 -11.94 -7.65 0.53
CA THR A 149 -12.94 -8.23 1.45
C THR A 149 -13.45 -7.28 2.51
N SER A 150 -12.61 -6.34 2.94
CA SER A 150 -12.92 -5.41 4.05
C SER A 150 -13.03 -3.98 3.56
N CYS A 151 -13.89 -3.19 4.19
CA CYS A 151 -14.02 -1.77 3.89
C CYS A 151 -12.69 -1.05 4.10
N ILE A 152 -12.13 -0.50 3.03
CA ILE A 152 -10.96 0.37 3.09
C ILE A 152 -11.45 1.77 3.47
N PRO A 153 -11.00 2.37 4.59
CA PRO A 153 -11.43 3.72 4.95
C PRO A 153 -10.98 4.77 3.93
N GLY A 154 -11.87 5.73 3.68
CA GLY A 154 -11.66 6.79 2.71
C GLY A 154 -12.10 6.45 1.30
N ASP A 155 -11.43 7.05 0.32
CA ASP A 155 -11.67 6.81 -1.10
C ASP A 155 -10.56 5.91 -1.68
N ILE A 156 -10.96 4.79 -2.28
CA ILE A 156 -10.02 3.83 -2.88
C ILE A 156 -9.22 4.45 -4.04
N GLN A 157 -9.82 5.39 -4.78
CA GLN A 157 -9.13 6.12 -5.83
C GLN A 157 -7.98 6.95 -5.25
N VAL A 158 -8.17 7.62 -4.11
CA VAL A 158 -7.11 8.38 -3.42
C VAL A 158 -5.95 7.47 -3.07
N LEU A 159 -6.24 6.30 -2.50
CA LEU A 159 -5.22 5.31 -2.13
C LEU A 159 -4.43 4.84 -3.37
N LEU A 160 -5.11 4.47 -4.45
CA LEU A 160 -4.47 3.99 -5.67
C LEU A 160 -3.67 5.11 -6.35
N VAL A 161 -4.27 6.28 -6.56
CA VAL A 161 -3.62 7.47 -7.18
C VAL A 161 -2.34 7.84 -6.42
N ARG A 162 -2.38 7.88 -5.08
CA ARG A 162 -1.19 8.13 -4.25
C ARG A 162 -0.05 7.16 -4.55
N HIS A 163 -0.35 5.89 -4.80
CA HIS A 163 0.67 4.88 -5.11
C HIS A 163 1.17 4.95 -6.55
N PHE A 164 0.31 5.26 -7.51
CA PHE A 164 0.72 5.51 -8.89
C PHE A 164 1.65 6.72 -9.01
N LEU A 165 1.34 7.82 -8.32
CA LEU A 165 2.12 9.06 -8.43
C LEU A 165 3.54 8.97 -7.82
N LYS A 166 3.86 7.90 -7.07
CA LYS A 166 5.23 7.60 -6.63
C LYS A 166 6.17 7.28 -7.80
N TYR A 167 5.63 6.81 -8.92
CA TYR A 167 6.42 6.51 -10.12
C TYR A 167 6.64 7.78 -10.93
N SER A 168 7.89 8.05 -11.32
CA SER A 168 8.26 9.29 -12.03
C SER A 168 7.52 9.46 -13.36
N ASN A 169 7.29 8.35 -14.07
CA ASN A 169 6.59 8.29 -15.35
C ASN A 169 5.06 8.20 -15.24
N CYS A 170 4.48 8.44 -14.07
CA CYS A 170 3.03 8.51 -13.90
C CYS A 170 2.56 9.96 -13.67
N SER A 171 1.42 10.31 -14.28
CA SER A 171 0.73 11.58 -14.08
C SER A 171 -0.78 11.38 -14.02
N LEU A 172 -1.47 12.18 -13.21
CA LEU A 172 -2.93 12.22 -13.14
C LEU A 172 -3.50 13.02 -14.32
N ILE A 173 -4.53 12.50 -14.95
CA ILE A 173 -5.33 13.20 -15.97
C ILE A 173 -6.64 13.65 -15.31
N PRO A 174 -7.01 14.94 -15.39
CA PRO A 174 -8.30 15.40 -14.91
C PRO A 174 -9.46 14.65 -15.55
N PHE A 175 -10.38 14.18 -14.73
CA PHE A 175 -11.57 13.48 -15.19
C PHE A 175 -12.77 13.84 -14.33
N LEU A 176 -13.93 14.08 -14.95
CA LEU A 176 -15.11 14.62 -14.24
C LEU A 176 -15.88 13.56 -13.45
N HIS A 177 -15.78 12.27 -13.81
CA HIS A 177 -16.58 11.21 -13.19
C HIS A 177 -16.17 10.94 -11.75
N ILE A 178 -17.10 11.07 -10.80
CA ILE A 178 -16.82 10.98 -9.36
C ILE A 178 -16.19 9.65 -8.95
N ASN A 179 -16.58 8.54 -9.58
CA ASN A 179 -16.09 7.21 -9.28
C ASN A 179 -14.90 6.78 -10.15
N ALA A 180 -14.30 7.66 -10.96
CA ALA A 180 -13.21 7.27 -11.84
C ALA A 180 -12.03 8.24 -11.83
N SER A 181 -10.81 7.73 -11.77
CA SER A 181 -9.57 8.51 -11.85
C SER A 181 -8.71 7.98 -12.99
N ILE A 182 -8.07 8.86 -13.77
CA ILE A 182 -7.24 8.44 -14.90
C ILE A 182 -5.77 8.69 -14.58
N ILE A 183 -4.96 7.63 -14.63
CA ILE A 183 -3.50 7.71 -14.53
C ILE A 183 -2.90 7.47 -15.91
N ARG A 184 -2.13 8.44 -16.39
CA ARG A 184 -1.29 8.29 -17.57
C ARG A 184 0.08 7.75 -17.19
N ILE A 185 0.44 6.61 -17.76
CA ILE A 185 1.75 5.98 -17.65
C ILE A 185 2.54 6.27 -18.93
N HIS A 186 3.61 7.05 -18.80
CA HIS A 186 4.48 7.39 -19.93
C HIS A 186 5.46 6.24 -20.18
N HIS A 187 5.44 5.68 -21.38
CA HIS A 187 6.44 4.72 -21.84
C HIS A 187 7.65 5.44 -22.41
N ASN A 188 7.42 6.46 -23.26
CA ASN A 188 8.43 7.41 -23.71
C ASN A 188 7.77 8.79 -23.91
N LYS A 189 8.48 9.75 -24.55
CA LYS A 189 7.96 11.12 -24.74
C LYS A 189 6.68 11.19 -25.57
N GLU A 190 6.45 10.23 -26.47
CA GLU A 190 5.34 10.22 -27.42
C GLU A 190 4.30 9.14 -27.09
N LYS A 191 4.74 8.00 -26.56
CA LYS A 191 3.89 6.85 -26.21
C LYS A 191 3.54 6.85 -24.73
N HIS A 192 2.25 6.75 -24.44
CA HIS A 192 1.71 6.61 -23.10
C HIS A 192 0.54 5.62 -23.09
N VAL A 193 0.15 5.16 -21.91
CA VAL A 193 -1.04 4.36 -21.66
C VAL A 193 -1.86 5.04 -20.58
N ASP A 194 -3.14 5.26 -20.85
CA ASP A 194 -4.08 5.77 -19.85
C ASP A 194 -4.78 4.59 -19.16
N VAL A 195 -4.70 4.60 -17.83
CA VAL A 195 -5.31 3.62 -16.93
C VAL A 195 -6.44 4.31 -16.19
N THR A 196 -7.68 3.98 -16.55
CA THR A 196 -8.87 4.46 -15.87
C THR A 196 -9.16 3.53 -14.69
N ILE A 197 -9.02 4.05 -13.48
CA ILE A 197 -9.37 3.42 -12.20
C ILE A 197 -10.84 3.74 -11.94
N ILE A 198 -11.72 2.75 -11.95
CA ILE A 198 -13.17 2.93 -11.73
C ILE A 198 -13.58 2.18 -10.48
N ASP A 199 -14.08 2.92 -9.50
CA ASP A 199 -14.59 2.39 -8.25
C ASP A 199 -16.05 1.94 -8.40
N HIS A 200 -16.28 0.64 -8.22
CA HIS A 200 -17.61 0.02 -8.12
C HIS A 200 -17.98 -0.34 -6.68
N LYS A 201 -17.26 0.20 -5.69
CA LYS A 201 -17.34 0.04 -4.23
C LYS A 201 -16.62 -1.18 -3.66
N ASP A 202 -17.04 -2.37 -4.04
CA ASP A 202 -16.47 -3.64 -3.57
C ASP A 202 -15.40 -4.20 -4.53
N ILE A 203 -15.34 -3.63 -5.73
CA ILE A 203 -14.40 -4.00 -6.78
C ILE A 203 -13.97 -2.75 -7.55
N VAL A 204 -12.68 -2.65 -7.84
CA VAL A 204 -12.12 -1.58 -8.67
C VAL A 204 -11.78 -2.16 -10.03
N GLU A 205 -12.28 -1.52 -11.08
CA GLU A 205 -11.91 -1.83 -12.45
C GLU A 205 -10.69 -0.99 -12.87
N LEU A 206 -9.67 -1.65 -13.40
CA LEU A 206 -8.46 -1.05 -13.96
C LEU A 206 -8.55 -1.24 -15.47
N ARG A 207 -9.06 -0.20 -16.13
CA ARG A 207 -9.31 -0.19 -17.58
C ARG A 207 -8.15 0.47 -18.30
N LEU A 208 -7.68 -0.20 -19.35
CA LEU A 208 -6.66 0.32 -20.25
C LEU A 208 -7.34 0.87 -21.50
N GLU A 209 -7.15 2.16 -21.80
CA GLU A 209 -7.76 2.77 -22.99
C GLU A 209 -7.10 2.24 -24.29
N HIS A 210 -7.92 1.93 -25.32
CA HIS A 210 -7.64 0.94 -26.38
C HIS A 210 -6.71 1.32 -27.56
N ASP A 211 -6.07 2.48 -27.55
CA ASP A 211 -5.31 2.98 -28.72
C ASP A 211 -3.78 2.89 -28.59
N CYS A 212 -3.27 2.06 -27.68
CA CYS A 212 -1.84 1.98 -27.41
C CYS A 212 -1.16 0.78 -28.08
N SER A 213 0.13 0.91 -28.40
CA SER A 213 0.93 -0.22 -28.93
C SER A 213 1.10 -1.33 -27.87
N THR A 214 1.14 -2.61 -28.29
CA THR A 214 1.38 -3.77 -27.42
C THR A 214 2.57 -3.57 -26.47
N GLU A 215 3.69 -3.04 -26.96
CA GLU A 215 4.89 -2.70 -26.16
C GLU A 215 4.60 -1.76 -24.97
N ALA A 216 3.73 -0.78 -25.18
CA ALA A 216 3.40 0.21 -24.16
C ALA A 216 2.53 -0.44 -23.06
N TYR A 217 1.65 -1.38 -23.43
CA TYR A 217 0.89 -2.17 -22.48
C TYR A 217 1.75 -3.15 -21.70
N GLU A 218 2.65 -3.88 -22.36
CA GLU A 218 3.60 -4.78 -21.69
C GLU A 218 4.46 -4.03 -20.65
N ALA A 219 4.81 -2.77 -20.93
CA ALA A 219 5.51 -1.92 -19.97
C ALA A 219 4.61 -1.38 -18.85
N ALA A 220 3.35 -1.06 -19.15
CA ALA A 220 2.41 -0.46 -18.21
C ALA A 220 1.80 -1.47 -17.22
N SER A 221 1.43 -2.68 -17.68
CA SER A 221 0.75 -3.69 -16.87
C SER A 221 1.51 -4.07 -15.59
N PRO A 222 2.85 -4.31 -15.61
CA PRO A 222 3.61 -4.54 -14.38
C PRO A 222 3.60 -3.34 -13.44
N LEU A 223 3.55 -2.11 -13.93
CA LEU A 223 3.47 -0.94 -13.06
C LEU A 223 2.10 -0.88 -12.37
N VAL A 224 1.02 -1.12 -13.12
CA VAL A 224 -0.36 -1.15 -12.59
C VAL A 224 -0.49 -2.15 -11.45
N VAL A 225 -0.08 -3.40 -11.66
CA VAL A 225 -0.18 -4.45 -10.63
C VAL A 225 0.72 -4.12 -9.43
N LYS A 226 1.92 -3.55 -9.66
CA LYS A 226 2.85 -3.12 -8.58
C LYS A 226 2.24 -2.01 -7.73
N ALA A 227 1.69 -0.97 -8.35
CA ALA A 227 1.10 0.17 -7.67
C ALA A 227 -0.13 -0.26 -6.85
N CYS A 228 -1.02 -1.05 -7.44
CA CYS A 228 -2.21 -1.58 -6.76
C CYS A 228 -1.84 -2.52 -5.61
N THR A 229 -0.87 -3.41 -5.83
CA THR A 229 -0.32 -4.26 -4.76
C THR A 229 0.23 -3.43 -3.61
N ALA A 230 1.09 -2.45 -3.91
CA ALA A 230 1.67 -1.60 -2.88
C ALA A 230 0.60 -0.81 -2.11
N ALA A 231 -0.46 -0.38 -2.78
CA ALA A 231 -1.60 0.30 -2.17
C ALA A 231 -2.35 -0.63 -1.19
N MET A 232 -2.65 -1.87 -1.61
CA MET A 232 -3.35 -2.83 -0.75
C MET A 232 -2.49 -3.26 0.44
N GLU A 233 -1.18 -3.45 0.25
CA GLU A 233 -0.26 -3.73 1.34
C GLU A 233 -0.10 -2.53 2.31
N ASP A 234 -0.22 -1.28 1.83
CA ASP A 234 -0.30 -0.11 2.73
C ASP A 234 -1.62 -0.10 3.51
N ALA A 235 -2.72 -0.53 2.88
CA ALA A 235 -4.02 -0.64 3.54
C ALA A 235 -4.05 -1.72 4.63
N LYS A 236 -3.41 -2.87 4.41
CA LYS A 236 -3.30 -3.97 5.39
C LYS A 236 -2.62 -3.56 6.70
N LYS A 237 -1.76 -2.55 6.68
CA LYS A 237 -1.15 -2.03 7.93
C LYS A 237 -2.18 -1.44 8.89
N SER A 238 -3.33 -1.01 8.38
CA SER A 238 -4.39 -0.37 9.16
C SER A 238 -5.66 -1.21 9.26
N VAL A 239 -5.80 -2.26 8.45
CA VAL A 239 -6.99 -3.15 8.37
C VAL A 239 -6.52 -4.60 8.44
N ASN A 240 -6.66 -5.22 9.63
CA ASN A 240 -6.03 -6.51 9.95
C ASN A 240 -6.57 -7.71 9.15
N ASP A 241 -7.83 -7.66 8.70
CA ASP A 241 -8.51 -8.74 7.99
C ASP A 241 -8.66 -8.47 6.48
N LEU A 242 -7.95 -7.46 5.96
CA LEU A 242 -8.02 -7.10 4.55
C LEU A 242 -7.35 -8.15 3.67
N GLU A 243 -8.16 -8.88 2.90
CA GLU A 243 -7.72 -9.67 1.77
C GLU A 243 -8.05 -8.95 0.46
N TYR A 244 -7.27 -9.22 -0.59
CA TYR A 244 -7.53 -8.67 -1.91
C TYR A 244 -7.09 -9.62 -3.01
N TYR A 245 -7.75 -9.50 -4.15
CA TYR A 245 -7.60 -10.40 -5.28
C TYR A 245 -7.64 -9.64 -6.60
N PHE A 246 -6.77 -10.05 -7.52
CA PHE A 246 -6.88 -9.65 -8.91
C PHE A 246 -7.76 -10.65 -9.66
N LEU A 247 -8.74 -10.12 -10.39
CA LEU A 247 -9.75 -10.90 -11.09
C LEU A 247 -9.83 -10.48 -12.56
N LEU A 248 -10.29 -11.41 -13.40
CA LEU A 248 -10.70 -11.13 -14.76
C LEU A 248 -12.18 -11.49 -14.95
N ARG A 249 -12.93 -10.63 -15.65
CA ARG A 249 -14.34 -10.90 -15.97
C ARG A 249 -14.49 -12.04 -16.97
N CYS A 250 -15.51 -12.88 -16.82
CA CYS A 250 -15.92 -13.92 -17.77
C CYS A 250 -16.90 -13.37 -18.83
N THR A 251 -16.89 -13.91 -20.05
CA THR A 251 -17.89 -13.59 -21.09
C THR A 251 -19.24 -14.23 -20.81
N ASP A 252 -19.25 -15.31 -20.05
CA ASP A 252 -20.40 -16.20 -19.81
C ASP A 252 -21.33 -15.65 -18.72
N SER A 253 -21.75 -14.39 -18.82
CA SER A 253 -22.97 -13.97 -18.11
C SER A 253 -24.14 -14.43 -18.96
N GLY A 254 -24.75 -15.56 -18.62
CA GLY A 254 -25.97 -16.02 -19.29
C GLY A 254 -26.95 -14.85 -19.43
N GLU A 255 -27.54 -14.71 -20.61
CA GLU A 255 -28.25 -13.52 -21.13
C GLU A 255 -29.36 -12.94 -20.23
N SER A 256 -29.64 -13.55 -19.08
CA SER A 256 -30.64 -13.15 -18.11
C SER A 256 -30.13 -12.64 -16.75
N ASN A 257 -28.81 -12.65 -16.47
CA ASN A 257 -28.29 -12.28 -15.14
C ASN A 257 -27.51 -10.96 -15.16
N HIS A 258 -27.97 -9.97 -14.40
CA HIS A 258 -27.26 -8.72 -14.11
C HIS A 258 -25.99 -8.88 -13.26
N HIS A 259 -25.51 -10.12 -13.07
CA HIS A 259 -24.34 -10.45 -12.26
C HIS A 259 -23.17 -10.85 -13.16
N PHE A 260 -22.04 -10.17 -12.98
CA PHE A 260 -20.80 -10.50 -13.70
C PHE A 260 -20.07 -11.63 -12.97
N ILE A 261 -19.57 -12.60 -13.74
CA ILE A 261 -18.74 -13.67 -13.21
C ILE A 261 -17.28 -13.24 -13.32
N TYR A 262 -16.53 -13.40 -12.24
CA TYR A 262 -15.11 -13.07 -12.17
C TYR A 262 -14.28 -14.29 -11.82
N HIS A 263 -13.09 -14.40 -12.42
CA HIS A 263 -12.11 -15.43 -12.13
C HIS A 263 -10.91 -14.80 -11.43
N LYS A 264 -10.65 -15.24 -10.20
CA LYS A 264 -9.42 -14.90 -9.47
C LYS A 264 -8.21 -15.43 -10.23
N ILE A 265 -7.18 -14.61 -10.39
CA ILE A 265 -5.89 -15.04 -10.93
C ILE A 265 -5.10 -15.70 -9.78
N ASP A 266 -4.75 -16.98 -9.92
CA ASP A 266 -4.04 -17.75 -8.89
C ASP A 266 -2.97 -18.67 -9.52
N LYS A 267 -1.94 -19.05 -8.75
CA LYS A 267 -0.76 -19.82 -9.18
C LYS A 267 -1.08 -21.18 -9.81
N SER A 268 -2.20 -21.79 -9.41
CA SER A 268 -2.44 -23.24 -9.57
C SER A 268 -3.44 -23.62 -10.66
N LYS A 269 -4.10 -22.65 -11.33
CA LYS A 269 -5.11 -22.94 -12.35
C LYS A 269 -4.96 -22.01 -13.54
N SER A 270 -4.85 -22.60 -14.72
CA SER A 270 -5.19 -21.92 -15.99
C SER A 270 -6.64 -21.50 -15.90
N LEU A 271 -6.90 -20.27 -15.49
CA LEU A 271 -8.23 -19.70 -15.24
C LEU A 271 -8.82 -19.03 -16.48
N THR A 272 -8.31 -19.39 -17.65
CA THR A 272 -8.99 -19.09 -18.89
C THR A 272 -10.24 -19.97 -18.98
N CYS A 273 -11.40 -19.36 -18.75
CA CYS A 273 -12.67 -19.94 -19.18
C CYS A 273 -12.54 -20.36 -20.65
N GLN A 274 -12.79 -21.64 -20.94
CA GLN A 274 -12.57 -22.22 -22.27
C GLN A 274 -13.37 -21.47 -23.35
N ARG A 275 -14.53 -20.90 -22.98
CA ARG A 275 -15.36 -20.03 -23.83
C ARG A 275 -14.80 -18.62 -24.00
N CYS A 276 -14.25 -18.00 -22.93
CA CYS A 276 -13.53 -16.73 -23.05
C CYS A 276 -12.32 -16.83 -24.01
N CYS A 277 -11.74 -18.02 -24.15
CA CYS A 277 -10.68 -18.29 -25.13
C CYS A 277 -11.21 -18.55 -26.55
N SER A 278 -12.45 -19.00 -26.73
CA SER A 278 -13.03 -19.35 -28.04
C SER A 278 -13.92 -18.26 -28.63
N GLU A 279 -14.48 -17.35 -27.83
CA GLU A 279 -15.33 -16.24 -28.27
C GLU A 279 -14.55 -15.01 -28.76
N VAL A 280 -13.26 -14.92 -28.45
CA VAL A 280 -12.40 -13.93 -29.12
C VAL A 280 -12.18 -14.42 -30.55
N LYS A 281 -12.89 -13.81 -31.50
CA LYS A 281 -12.78 -14.14 -32.92
C LYS A 281 -11.30 -14.12 -33.33
N ALA A 282 -10.89 -15.09 -34.16
CA ALA A 282 -9.50 -15.27 -34.60
C ALA A 282 -8.85 -14.05 -35.30
N ASN A 283 -9.64 -13.02 -35.65
CA ASN A 283 -9.15 -11.77 -36.22
C ASN A 283 -8.86 -10.67 -35.17
N ASP A 284 -9.25 -10.86 -33.91
CA ASP A 284 -8.93 -9.99 -32.79
C ASP A 284 -7.80 -10.64 -31.96
N THR A 285 -6.56 -10.53 -32.44
CA THR A 285 -5.37 -11.01 -31.71
C THR A 285 -5.12 -10.19 -30.43
N ASN A 286 -5.60 -8.95 -30.36
CA ASN A 286 -5.31 -8.00 -29.28
C ASN A 286 -5.95 -8.37 -27.92
N PRO A 287 -7.26 -8.72 -27.84
CA PRO A 287 -7.94 -9.01 -26.57
C PRO A 287 -7.42 -10.23 -25.79
N VAL A 288 -7.06 -11.32 -26.47
CA VAL A 288 -6.50 -12.53 -25.81
C VAL A 288 -5.10 -12.24 -25.26
N LEU A 289 -4.29 -11.46 -25.99
CA LEU A 289 -2.95 -11.08 -25.55
C LEU A 289 -3.02 -10.26 -24.26
N PHE A 290 -3.88 -9.24 -24.18
CA PHE A 290 -4.01 -8.42 -22.97
C PHE A 290 -4.42 -9.19 -21.73
N ARG A 291 -5.35 -10.15 -21.87
CA ARG A 291 -5.77 -10.97 -20.73
C ARG A 291 -4.65 -11.90 -20.26
N LYS A 292 -3.91 -12.50 -21.19
CA LYS A 292 -2.73 -13.31 -20.87
C LYS A 292 -1.63 -12.47 -20.23
N ASP A 293 -1.46 -11.21 -20.66
CA ASP A 293 -0.50 -10.29 -20.06
C ASP A 293 -0.86 -9.97 -18.62
N TRP A 294 -2.15 -9.75 -18.32
CA TRP A 294 -2.62 -9.60 -16.95
C TRP A 294 -2.36 -10.85 -16.10
N GLU A 295 -2.76 -12.04 -16.61
CA GLU A 295 -2.55 -13.31 -15.91
C GLU A 295 -1.06 -13.56 -15.62
N SER A 296 -0.20 -13.37 -16.62
CA SER A 296 1.25 -13.52 -16.51
C SER A 296 1.84 -12.52 -15.52
N THR A 297 1.49 -11.24 -15.64
CA THR A 297 2.02 -10.17 -14.77
C THR A 297 1.65 -10.40 -13.32
N VAL A 298 0.38 -10.70 -13.04
CA VAL A 298 -0.10 -10.97 -11.67
C VAL A 298 0.59 -12.21 -11.13
N SER A 299 0.61 -13.32 -11.88
CA SER A 299 1.25 -14.58 -11.45
C SER A 299 2.74 -14.40 -11.13
N ASN A 300 3.47 -13.67 -11.96
CA ASN A 300 4.88 -13.37 -11.73
C ASN A 300 5.10 -12.57 -10.44
N MET A 301 4.23 -11.60 -10.12
CA MET A 301 4.35 -10.87 -8.86
C MET A 301 4.01 -11.69 -7.62
N VAL A 302 3.00 -12.55 -7.69
CA VAL A 302 2.71 -13.46 -6.58
C VAL A 302 3.92 -14.38 -6.35
N ASN A 303 4.57 -14.87 -7.41
CA ASN A 303 5.80 -15.65 -7.29
C ASN A 303 6.96 -14.86 -6.68
N GLU A 304 7.17 -13.60 -7.08
CA GLU A 304 8.21 -12.75 -6.49
C GLU A 304 7.97 -12.45 -5.01
N ARG A 305 6.71 -12.22 -4.63
CA ARG A 305 6.34 -12.00 -3.23
C ARG A 305 6.62 -13.22 -2.38
N ASP A 306 6.14 -14.39 -2.81
CA ASP A 306 6.31 -15.61 -2.04
C ASP A 306 7.79 -15.95 -1.87
N LYS A 307 8.61 -15.76 -2.90
CA LYS A 307 10.08 -15.88 -2.78
C LYS A 307 10.66 -14.90 -1.75
N LYS A 308 10.19 -13.64 -1.73
CA LYS A 308 10.63 -12.66 -0.71
C LYS A 308 10.17 -13.05 0.69
N GLU A 309 8.96 -13.57 0.85
CA GLU A 309 8.46 -14.06 2.13
C GLU A 309 9.18 -15.32 2.61
N GLU A 310 9.51 -16.25 1.72
CA GLU A 310 10.36 -17.40 2.02
C GLU A 310 11.75 -16.96 2.48
N ILE A 311 12.37 -15.99 1.79
CA ILE A 311 13.64 -15.39 2.21
C ILE A 311 13.50 -14.71 3.57
N LYS A 312 12.40 -13.98 3.81
CA LYS A 312 12.16 -13.27 5.07
C LYS A 312 11.90 -14.23 6.24
N LYS A 313 11.12 -15.28 6.04
CA LYS A 313 10.91 -16.38 7.01
C LYS A 313 12.21 -17.14 7.29
N GLY A 314 13.11 -17.19 6.30
CA GLY A 314 14.45 -17.73 6.44
C GLY A 314 15.51 -16.73 6.95
N SER A 315 15.16 -15.49 7.30
CA SER A 315 16.09 -14.48 7.81
C SER A 315 15.96 -14.33 9.33
N PHE A 316 17.06 -14.06 10.02
CA PHE A 316 17.04 -13.85 11.46
C PHE A 316 16.44 -12.49 11.85
N GLU A 317 15.64 -12.46 12.91
CA GLU A 317 15.35 -11.20 13.59
C GLU A 317 16.56 -10.71 14.39
N ALA A 318 16.69 -9.38 14.56
CA ALA A 318 17.83 -8.79 15.27
C ALA A 318 17.95 -9.29 16.73
N SER A 319 16.81 -9.52 17.38
CA SER A 319 16.72 -10.12 18.72
C SER A 319 17.20 -11.57 18.76
N GLU A 320 16.87 -12.37 17.74
CA GLU A 320 17.30 -13.77 17.64
C GLU A 320 18.82 -13.87 17.49
N LEU A 321 19.41 -13.02 16.64
CA LEU A 321 20.87 -12.98 16.49
C LEU A 321 21.58 -12.51 17.76
N ALA A 322 21.03 -11.52 18.45
CA ALA A 322 21.60 -11.04 19.70
C ALA A 322 21.54 -12.13 20.79
N ASN A 323 20.41 -12.81 20.94
CA ASN A 323 20.26 -13.92 21.89
C ASN A 323 21.21 -15.08 21.58
N LEU A 324 21.35 -15.42 20.29
CA LEU A 324 22.30 -16.45 19.87
C LEU A 324 23.74 -16.04 20.15
N ALA A 325 24.11 -14.80 19.87
CA ALA A 325 25.45 -14.28 20.14
C ALA A 325 25.79 -14.29 21.64
N VAL A 326 24.82 -13.96 22.50
CA VAL A 326 24.96 -14.08 23.95
C VAL A 326 25.18 -15.54 24.33
N LYS A 327 24.34 -16.45 23.86
CA LYS A 327 24.47 -17.88 24.13
C LYS A 327 25.83 -18.45 23.69
N LEU A 328 26.28 -18.10 22.49
CA LEU A 328 27.60 -18.49 21.99
C LEU A 328 28.73 -17.94 22.87
N SER A 329 28.60 -16.71 23.38
CA SER A 329 29.62 -16.14 24.27
C SER A 329 29.66 -16.79 25.65
N GLU A 330 28.55 -17.37 26.10
CA GLU A 330 28.45 -18.11 27.37
C GLU A 330 28.93 -19.56 27.23
N GLU A 331 28.67 -20.20 26.09
CA GLU A 331 29.02 -21.60 25.84
C GLU A 331 30.44 -21.79 25.29
N LEU A 332 30.97 -20.82 24.53
CA LEU A 332 32.27 -20.90 23.85
C LEU A 332 33.32 -19.98 24.51
N VAL A 333 33.54 -20.22 25.81
CA VAL A 333 34.46 -19.41 26.64
C VAL A 333 35.93 -19.70 26.29
N ASP A 334 36.24 -20.91 25.86
CA ASP A 334 37.60 -21.34 25.53
C ASP A 334 37.92 -21.25 24.03
N GLU A 335 39.21 -21.06 23.73
CA GLU A 335 39.71 -20.86 22.38
C GLU A 335 39.52 -22.10 21.47
N GLU A 336 39.54 -23.30 22.04
CA GLU A 336 39.35 -24.56 21.28
C GLU A 336 37.91 -24.67 20.77
N SER A 337 36.93 -24.36 21.61
CA SER A 337 35.51 -24.34 21.26
C SER A 337 35.17 -23.23 20.24
N GLN A 338 35.85 -22.08 20.32
CA GLN A 338 35.73 -21.02 19.33
C GLN A 338 36.28 -21.44 17.96
N ILE A 339 37.44 -22.09 17.91
CA ILE A 339 38.03 -22.60 16.66
C ILE A 339 37.10 -23.66 16.02
N LYS A 340 36.46 -24.52 16.81
CA LYS A 340 35.46 -25.47 16.31
C LYS A 340 34.27 -24.77 15.66
N LEU A 341 33.78 -23.68 16.26
CA LEU A 341 32.72 -22.86 15.65
C LEU A 341 33.16 -22.28 14.30
N LEU A 342 34.37 -21.74 14.21
CA LEU A 342 34.89 -21.20 12.95
C LEU A 342 34.96 -22.26 11.85
N HIS A 343 35.39 -23.47 12.20
CA HIS A 343 35.45 -24.59 11.25
C HIS A 343 34.06 -24.99 10.74
N VAL A 344 33.07 -25.09 11.63
CA VAL A 344 31.67 -25.40 11.29
C VAL A 344 31.06 -24.31 10.41
N LEU A 345 31.34 -23.05 10.72
CA LEU A 345 30.88 -21.90 9.94
C LEU A 345 31.71 -21.66 8.66
N GLN A 346 32.81 -22.40 8.47
CA GLN A 346 33.77 -22.22 7.37
C GLN A 346 34.36 -20.81 7.31
N ILE A 347 34.61 -20.20 8.48
CA ILE A 347 35.21 -18.87 8.63
C ILE A 347 36.69 -19.04 8.92
N LYS A 348 37.53 -18.24 8.27
CA LYS A 348 38.98 -18.28 8.52
C LYS A 348 39.33 -17.61 9.85
N GLU A 349 40.34 -18.14 10.54
CA GLU A 349 40.80 -17.61 11.83
C GLU A 349 41.22 -16.14 11.75
N GLU A 350 41.82 -15.69 10.63
CA GLU A 350 42.23 -14.28 10.50
C GLU A 350 41.05 -13.31 10.51
N VAL A 351 39.86 -13.76 10.08
CA VAL A 351 38.63 -12.97 10.15
C VAL A 351 38.14 -12.89 11.60
N TRP A 352 38.26 -13.99 12.36
CA TRP A 352 37.89 -14.00 13.77
C TRP A 352 38.79 -13.12 14.61
N ASP A 353 40.11 -13.16 14.37
CA ASP A 353 41.07 -12.33 15.07
C ASP A 353 40.83 -10.84 14.80
N SER A 354 40.57 -10.46 13.55
CA SER A 354 40.22 -9.08 13.20
C SER A 354 38.91 -8.61 13.85
N ILE A 355 37.93 -9.51 14.02
CA ILE A 355 36.67 -9.19 14.72
C ILE A 355 36.95 -8.97 16.22
N LYS A 356 37.75 -9.81 16.86
CA LYS A 356 38.10 -9.72 18.28
C LYS A 356 38.95 -8.49 18.62
N GLU A 357 39.72 -7.94 17.67
CA GLU A 357 40.52 -6.71 17.90
C GLU A 357 39.67 -5.51 18.35
N ASN A 358 38.39 -5.46 17.93
CA ASN A 358 37.51 -4.32 18.18
C ASN A 358 36.22 -4.67 18.92
N ASN A 359 36.02 -5.94 19.31
CA ASN A 359 34.78 -6.42 19.91
C ASN A 359 35.08 -7.46 21.00
N ASP A 360 34.34 -7.44 22.11
CA ASP A 360 34.48 -8.38 23.22
C ASP A 360 33.18 -9.13 23.53
N GLY A 361 33.32 -10.33 24.13
CA GLY A 361 32.20 -11.17 24.53
C GLY A 361 31.17 -11.40 23.41
N TRP A 362 29.90 -11.24 23.74
CA TRP A 362 28.77 -11.43 22.81
C TRP A 362 28.83 -10.53 21.56
N SER A 363 29.45 -9.35 21.65
CA SER A 363 29.51 -8.42 20.51
C SER A 363 30.40 -8.97 19.39
N ALA A 364 31.48 -9.69 19.74
CA ALA A 364 32.33 -10.38 18.76
C ALA A 364 31.58 -11.51 18.04
N PHE A 365 30.81 -12.32 18.77
CA PHE A 365 29.99 -13.37 18.18
C PHE A 365 28.86 -12.83 17.31
N LEU A 366 28.24 -11.70 17.70
CA LEU A 366 27.25 -11.04 16.86
C LEU A 366 27.86 -10.60 15.52
N MET A 367 29.04 -10.00 15.56
CA MET A 367 29.77 -9.58 14.35
C MET A 367 30.20 -10.76 13.48
N LEU A 368 30.58 -11.89 14.09
CA LEU A 368 30.87 -13.15 13.40
C LEU A 368 29.63 -13.69 12.66
N LEU A 369 28.49 -13.75 13.34
CA LEU A 369 27.22 -14.20 12.75
C LEU A 369 26.76 -13.28 11.62
N MET A 370 26.86 -11.96 11.82
CA MET A 370 26.53 -10.98 10.77
C MET A 370 27.46 -11.10 9.56
N HIS A 371 28.77 -11.33 9.78
CA HIS A 371 29.74 -11.56 8.72
C HIS A 371 29.38 -12.83 7.92
N TRP A 372 29.06 -13.91 8.62
CA TRP A 372 28.69 -15.18 8.01
C TRP A 372 27.41 -15.07 7.16
N ILE A 373 26.36 -14.42 7.69
CA ILE A 373 25.10 -14.20 6.98
C ILE A 373 25.35 -13.38 5.70
N LYS A 374 26.13 -12.30 5.83
CA LYS A 374 26.43 -11.39 4.71
C LYS A 374 27.18 -12.07 3.58
N ASN A 375 28.12 -12.96 3.90
CA ASN A 375 29.00 -13.58 2.90
C ASN A 375 28.42 -14.85 2.29
N ASN A 376 27.56 -15.58 3.00
CA ASN A 376 27.04 -16.85 2.51
C ASN A 376 25.65 -16.77 1.85
N LYS A 377 24.91 -15.66 1.98
CA LYS A 377 23.50 -15.54 1.54
C LYS A 377 22.64 -16.73 2.03
N ARG A 378 23.00 -17.33 3.16
CA ARG A 378 22.40 -18.57 3.69
C ARG A 378 21.26 -18.26 4.65
N SER A 379 20.34 -19.21 4.75
CA SER A 379 19.11 -19.14 5.53
C SER A 379 19.34 -19.51 7.01
N LYS A 380 18.44 -19.06 7.89
CA LYS A 380 18.36 -19.41 9.31
C LYS A 380 18.47 -20.92 9.57
N THR A 381 17.78 -21.71 8.75
CA THR A 381 17.76 -23.18 8.81
C THR A 381 19.15 -23.80 8.61
N GLU A 382 20.00 -23.19 7.78
CA GLU A 382 21.35 -23.70 7.54
C GLU A 382 22.30 -23.39 8.70
N LEU A 383 22.18 -22.22 9.33
CA LEU A 383 22.93 -21.90 10.54
C LEU A 383 22.50 -22.82 11.70
N GLU A 384 21.19 -23.03 11.87
CA GLU A 384 20.65 -23.98 12.86
C GLU A 384 21.17 -25.40 12.65
N ALA A 385 21.26 -25.85 11.39
CA ALA A 385 21.79 -27.17 11.06
C ALA A 385 23.28 -27.28 11.43
N GLN A 386 24.07 -26.23 11.14
CA GLN A 386 25.50 -26.19 11.46
C GLN A 386 25.75 -26.10 12.97
N LEU A 387 24.99 -25.29 13.71
CA LEU A 387 25.14 -25.16 15.16
C LEU A 387 24.71 -26.41 15.93
N LYS A 388 23.78 -27.21 15.38
CA LYS A 388 23.46 -28.53 15.91
C LYS A 388 24.64 -29.49 15.91
N GLU A 389 25.60 -29.35 14.98
CA GLU A 389 26.84 -30.16 14.96
C GLU A 389 27.74 -29.85 16.17
N LEU A 390 27.55 -28.68 16.79
CA LEU A 390 28.25 -28.26 18.01
C LEU A 390 27.42 -28.49 19.29
N HIS A 391 26.26 -29.17 19.18
CA HIS A 391 25.28 -29.30 20.26
C HIS A 391 24.71 -27.97 20.80
N ILE A 392 24.80 -26.91 20.01
CA ILE A 392 24.25 -25.59 20.34
C ILE A 392 22.85 -25.50 19.72
N PHE A 393 21.84 -25.59 20.58
CA PHE A 393 20.43 -25.55 20.15
C PHE A 393 19.88 -24.12 20.26
N LEU A 394 19.21 -23.64 19.22
CA LEU A 394 18.47 -22.37 19.24
C LEU A 394 17.18 -22.48 20.06
#